data_AF-A0ABD6EH13-F1
#
_entry.id   AF-A0ABD6EH13-F1
#
_cell.length_a   1.000
_cell.length_b   1.000
_cell.length_c   1.000
_cell.angle_alpha   90.00
_cell.angle_beta   90.00
_cell.angle_gamma   90.00
#
_symmetry.space_group_name_H-M   'P 1'
#
loop_
_entity.id
_entity.type
_entity.pdbx_description
1 polymer ?
#
loop_
_entity_poly.entity_id
_entity_poly.type
_entity_poly.pdbx_seq_one_letter_code
_entity_poly.pdbx_strand_id
1 'polypeptide(L)'
;MSQFLSKKDIEGLRTHYESDNQWALRKAFIERHLEEYPKNRLLSLAQIFVNMNYLGCTYDEELMNKVKQMGAGICDRILPNRKRDLDRGFVDNSKKKMRRTMKGSNEGPTKNDAPETALKKGFVLLKAQLSLVERNADPIVAMNKVCSRLKMDWKLEEGNGGCVTFIINHVTIFEARFSNGVSSESKNNACAAALAAISHDDVEVKNMNGIYELWRGEVGPKQCYAVAASETFQKASNYLPSSGPPYKRLESALNTVKLSLTYSAEQGTGWEQKISLKAMDVVLAKAVLRKGECIKGREMEKKEELAENVIGLISRPNPRVELTDEGLTLMTPSL
;
A
#
# COMPACT_ATOMS: atom_id res chain seq x y z
N MET A 1 47.76 -8.59 -4.94
CA MET A 1 47.99 -7.15 -4.71
C MET A 1 46.66 -6.44 -4.76
N SER A 2 46.21 -5.84 -3.65
CA SER A 2 44.95 -5.10 -3.59
C SER A 2 45.05 -3.84 -4.45
N GLN A 3 44.36 -3.80 -5.59
CA GLN A 3 44.38 -2.63 -6.47
C GLN A 3 43.57 -1.51 -5.81
N PHE A 4 44.22 -0.39 -5.49
CA PHE A 4 43.57 0.83 -5.00
C PHE A 4 43.07 1.67 -6.18
N LEU A 5 41.98 2.42 -5.97
CA LEU A 5 41.41 3.29 -6.99
C LEU A 5 42.16 4.63 -7.02
N SER A 6 42.54 5.13 -8.19
CA SER A 6 43.13 6.47 -8.32
C SER A 6 42.04 7.53 -8.48
N LYS A 7 42.27 8.74 -7.95
CA LYS A 7 41.34 9.86 -8.06
C LYS A 7 41.03 10.24 -9.52
N LYS A 8 41.95 9.97 -10.44
CA LYS A 8 41.78 10.21 -11.88
C LYS A 8 40.78 9.26 -12.55
N ASP A 9 40.54 8.10 -11.95
CA ASP A 9 39.68 7.05 -12.52
C ASP A 9 38.22 7.17 -12.06
N ILE A 10 37.93 8.02 -11.08
CA ILE A 10 36.60 8.13 -10.44
C ILE A 10 35.54 8.54 -11.46
N GLU A 11 35.84 9.52 -12.32
CA GLU A 11 34.84 10.03 -13.26
C GLU A 11 34.38 8.96 -14.27
N GLY A 12 35.25 8.00 -14.59
CA GLY A 12 34.93 6.87 -15.48
C GLY A 12 34.06 5.78 -14.84
N LEU A 13 33.75 5.88 -13.53
CA LEU A 13 32.91 4.91 -12.83
C LEU A 13 31.41 5.22 -12.93
N ARG A 14 31.05 6.42 -13.40
CA ARG A 14 29.65 6.84 -13.55
C ARG A 14 28.95 5.93 -14.56
N THR A 15 27.75 5.46 -14.22
CA THR A 15 26.93 4.67 -15.15
C THR A 15 25.82 5.51 -15.78
N HIS A 16 25.38 5.13 -16.98
CA HIS A 16 24.41 5.92 -17.76
C HIS A 16 23.01 5.99 -17.11
N TYR A 17 22.69 5.06 -16.21
CA TYR A 17 21.42 4.99 -15.49
C TYR A 17 21.43 5.71 -14.13
N GLU A 18 22.54 6.36 -13.76
CA GLU A 18 22.64 7.16 -12.54
C GLU A 18 22.21 8.61 -12.75
N SER A 19 21.27 9.07 -11.94
CA SER A 19 20.95 10.49 -11.82
C SER A 19 22.12 11.29 -11.24
N ASP A 20 22.17 12.60 -11.52
CA ASP A 20 23.25 13.48 -11.05
C ASP A 20 23.40 13.47 -9.52
N ASN A 21 22.29 13.40 -8.78
CA ASN A 21 22.29 13.34 -7.32
C ASN A 21 22.80 12.00 -6.78
N GLN A 22 22.45 10.88 -7.43
CA GLN A 22 22.99 9.56 -7.08
C GLN A 22 24.49 9.51 -7.34
N TRP A 23 24.92 10.03 -8.50
CA TRP A 23 26.33 10.08 -8.86
C TRP A 23 27.14 10.95 -7.90
N ALA A 24 26.66 12.16 -7.58
CA ALA A 24 27.31 13.06 -6.63
C ALA A 24 27.48 12.40 -5.25
N LEU A 25 26.45 11.70 -4.77
CA LEU A 25 26.49 11.00 -3.49
C LEU A 25 27.47 9.82 -3.50
N ARG A 26 27.46 9.02 -4.57
CA ARG A 26 28.38 7.89 -4.76
C ARG A 26 29.83 8.35 -4.86
N LYS A 27 30.06 9.38 -5.67
CA LYS A 27 31.37 9.99 -5.89
C LYS A 27 31.97 10.52 -4.59
N ALA A 28 31.20 11.26 -3.80
CA ALA A 28 31.69 11.80 -2.53
C ALA A 28 32.01 10.71 -1.50
N PHE A 29 31.29 9.58 -1.52
CA PHE A 29 31.62 8.42 -0.70
C PHE A 29 32.93 7.75 -1.15
N ILE A 30 33.11 7.57 -2.46
CA ILE A 30 34.33 6.99 -3.05
C ILE A 30 35.55 7.89 -2.76
N GLU A 31 35.42 9.20 -2.96
CA GLU A 31 36.50 10.17 -2.74
C GLU A 31 36.96 10.21 -1.28
N ARG A 32 36.05 10.00 -0.32
CA ARG A 32 36.38 10.02 1.11
C ARG A 32 37.19 8.80 1.55
N HIS A 33 36.92 7.62 0.98
CA HIS A 33 37.48 6.35 1.45
C HIS A 33 38.44 5.69 0.45
N LEU A 34 38.98 6.49 -0.48
CA LEU A 34 39.82 6.05 -1.60
C LEU A 34 41.08 5.28 -1.14
N GLU A 35 41.67 5.72 -0.02
CA GLU A 35 42.93 5.20 0.53
C GLU A 35 42.70 4.11 1.59
N GLU A 36 41.47 3.95 2.07
CA GLU A 36 41.12 3.05 3.16
C GLU A 36 40.72 1.65 2.68
N TYR A 37 40.23 1.52 1.44
CA TYR A 37 39.69 0.27 0.92
C TYR A 37 40.21 -0.08 -0.49
N PRO A 38 40.46 -1.36 -0.79
CA PRO A 38 40.71 -1.82 -2.15
C PRO A 38 39.55 -1.47 -3.09
N LYS A 39 39.85 -1.19 -4.36
CA LYS A 39 38.91 -0.73 -5.39
C LYS A 39 37.57 -1.45 -5.35
N ASN A 40 37.57 -2.78 -5.48
CA ASN A 40 36.33 -3.55 -5.55
C ASN A 40 35.49 -3.43 -4.27
N ARG A 41 36.13 -3.43 -3.10
CA ARG A 41 35.43 -3.31 -1.82
C ARG A 41 34.83 -1.90 -1.64
N LEU A 42 35.58 -0.87 -2.04
CA LEU A 42 35.11 0.51 -1.98
C LEU A 42 33.90 0.73 -2.89
N LEU A 43 33.93 0.21 -4.12
CA LEU A 43 32.80 0.33 -5.04
C LEU A 43 31.54 -0.38 -4.53
N SER A 44 31.69 -1.58 -3.94
CA SER A 44 30.56 -2.27 -3.30
C SER A 44 29.97 -1.45 -2.15
N LEU A 45 30.81 -0.91 -1.26
CA LEU A 45 30.35 -0.10 -0.12
C LEU A 45 29.69 1.21 -0.57
N ALA A 46 30.23 1.87 -1.60
CA ALA A 46 29.64 3.07 -2.18
C ALA A 46 28.29 2.78 -2.83
N GLN A 47 28.13 1.63 -3.51
CA GLN A 47 26.86 1.24 -4.08
C GLN A 47 25.83 0.92 -3.01
N ILE A 48 26.22 0.22 -1.94
CA ILE A 48 25.35 -0.04 -0.78
C ILE A 48 24.92 1.28 -0.14
N PHE A 49 25.83 2.23 0.04
CA PHE A 49 25.53 3.55 0.58
C PHE A 49 24.47 4.27 -0.26
N VAL A 50 24.59 4.28 -1.59
CA VAL A 50 23.59 4.89 -2.48
C VAL A 50 22.28 4.12 -2.45
N ASN A 51 22.31 2.78 -2.46
CA ASN A 51 21.10 1.96 -2.44
C ASN A 51 20.32 2.18 -1.14
N MET A 52 21.00 2.25 0.00
CA MET A 52 20.38 2.56 1.31
C MET A 52 19.76 3.95 1.32
N ASN A 53 20.48 4.96 0.82
CA ASN A 53 20.04 6.36 0.91
C ASN A 53 19.07 6.77 -0.20
N TYR A 54 19.13 6.14 -1.37
CA TYR A 54 18.41 6.56 -2.57
C TYR A 54 17.36 5.56 -3.03
N LEU A 55 17.60 4.25 -2.87
CA LEU A 55 16.67 3.19 -3.27
C LEU A 55 15.94 2.55 -2.06
N GLY A 56 16.30 2.91 -0.83
CA GLY A 56 15.70 2.36 0.39
C GLY A 56 16.02 0.89 0.64
N CYS A 57 17.08 0.34 0.03
CA CYS A 57 17.43 -1.06 0.21
C CYS A 57 17.94 -1.35 1.63
N THR A 58 17.51 -2.47 2.19
CA THR A 58 17.97 -2.98 3.48
C THR A 58 18.97 -4.10 3.29
N TYR A 59 20.00 -4.12 4.13
CA TYR A 59 21.04 -5.15 4.18
C TYR A 59 21.20 -5.61 5.64
N ASP A 60 22.13 -6.54 5.87
CA ASP A 60 22.51 -6.99 7.21
C ASP A 60 22.84 -5.80 8.15
N GLU A 61 22.39 -5.87 9.41
CA GLU A 61 22.45 -4.76 10.35
C GLU A 61 23.88 -4.27 10.62
N GLU A 62 24.85 -5.18 10.70
CA GLU A 62 26.26 -4.84 10.92
C GLU A 62 26.82 -4.06 9.73
N LEU A 63 26.49 -4.51 8.53
CA LEU A 63 26.89 -3.87 7.28
C LEU A 63 26.23 -2.49 7.11
N MET A 64 24.94 -2.39 7.43
CA MET A 64 24.19 -1.13 7.39
C MET A 64 24.79 -0.09 8.34
N ASN A 65 25.11 -0.48 9.57
CA ASN A 65 25.71 0.40 10.57
C ASN A 65 27.09 0.87 10.14
N LYS A 66 27.93 -0.04 9.62
CA LYS A 66 29.25 0.30 9.08
C LYS A 66 29.15 1.32 7.94
N VAL A 67 28.27 1.09 6.96
CA VAL A 67 28.11 1.99 5.81
C VAL A 67 27.53 3.35 6.22
N LYS A 68 26.61 3.40 7.21
CA LYS A 68 26.11 4.65 7.79
C LYS A 68 27.22 5.47 8.44
N GLN A 69 28.09 4.84 9.22
CA GLN A 69 29.23 5.52 9.87
C GLN A 69 30.20 6.09 8.84
N MET A 70 30.54 5.33 7.80
CA MET A 70 31.39 5.80 6.69
C MET A 70 30.76 7.00 5.95
N GLY A 71 29.45 6.94 5.73
CA GLY A 71 28.69 7.97 5.02
C GLY A 71 28.31 9.21 5.85
N ALA A 72 28.66 9.27 7.13
CA ALA A 72 28.22 10.32 8.04
C ALA A 72 28.63 11.72 7.53
N GLY A 73 27.65 12.63 7.44
CA GLY A 73 27.88 13.99 6.95
C GLY A 73 28.13 14.14 5.44
N ILE A 74 28.14 13.06 4.63
CA ILE A 74 28.14 13.15 3.16
C ILE A 74 26.74 13.53 2.68
N CYS A 75 25.71 12.83 3.17
CA CYS A 75 24.32 13.12 2.85
C CYS A 75 23.94 14.57 3.19
N ASP A 76 24.46 15.10 4.29
CA ASP A 76 24.17 16.46 4.76
C ASP A 76 24.71 17.55 3.83
N ARG A 77 25.85 17.29 3.18
CA ARG A 77 26.52 18.25 2.28
C ARG A 77 25.90 18.26 0.88
N ILE A 78 25.40 17.11 0.43
CA ILE A 78 24.89 16.92 -0.94
C ILE A 78 23.36 17.00 -0.98
N LEU A 79 22.68 16.67 0.12
CA LEU A 79 21.22 16.67 0.26
C LEU A 79 20.81 17.45 1.54
N PRO A 80 20.97 18.78 1.58
CA PRO A 80 20.80 19.60 2.81
C PRO A 80 19.40 19.54 3.44
N ASN A 81 18.39 19.00 2.75
CA ASN A 81 17.00 18.91 3.20
C ASN A 81 16.60 17.55 3.81
N ARG A 82 17.55 16.67 4.16
CA ARG A 82 17.27 15.29 4.65
C ARG A 82 17.56 15.02 6.14
N LYS A 83 17.99 16.04 6.90
CA LYS A 83 18.62 15.91 8.22
C LYS A 83 17.78 15.42 9.42
N ARG A 84 16.57 14.88 9.27
CA ARG A 84 15.72 14.58 10.46
C ARG A 84 15.33 13.13 10.71
N ASP A 85 15.66 12.20 9.82
CA ASP A 85 15.07 10.85 9.91
C ASP A 85 16.06 9.73 10.31
N LEU A 86 17.36 10.03 10.48
CA LEU A 86 18.38 9.00 10.79
C LEU A 86 18.86 8.98 12.25
N ASP A 87 18.50 9.96 13.08
CA ASP A 87 18.99 10.11 14.47
C ASP A 87 17.90 9.86 15.53
N ARG A 88 16.74 9.30 15.15
CA ARG A 88 15.60 9.06 16.07
C ARG A 88 15.55 7.66 16.69
N GLY A 89 16.50 6.79 16.37
CA GLY A 89 16.70 5.53 17.09
C GLY A 89 17.91 5.68 18.01
N PHE A 90 17.68 5.82 19.32
CA PHE A 90 18.64 6.02 20.41
C PHE A 90 19.05 7.47 20.71
N VAL A 91 18.30 8.12 21.62
CA VAL A 91 18.89 9.14 22.50
C VAL A 91 18.59 8.77 23.95
N ASP A 92 19.68 8.49 24.65
CA ASP A 92 19.81 8.39 26.10
C ASP A 92 19.34 9.69 26.77
N ASN A 93 18.57 9.52 27.83
CA ASN A 93 17.78 10.56 28.47
C ASN A 93 18.66 11.37 29.42
N SER A 94 19.57 12.19 28.89
CA SER A 94 20.42 13.06 29.72
C SER A 94 21.04 14.22 28.93
N LYS A 95 20.33 15.35 28.87
CA LYS A 95 20.78 16.67 29.38
C LYS A 95 19.92 17.81 28.82
N LYS A 96 19.28 18.50 29.76
CA LYS A 96 18.50 19.74 29.59
C LYS A 96 19.39 20.96 29.30
N LYS A 97 18.71 21.97 28.73
CA LYS A 97 18.94 23.44 28.75
C LYS A 97 19.94 24.02 27.75
N MET A 98 19.43 24.85 26.83
CA MET A 98 19.55 26.30 27.00
C MET A 98 18.43 27.05 26.27
N ARG A 99 18.05 28.16 26.92
CA ARG A 99 16.97 29.11 26.65
C ARG A 99 17.18 29.90 25.36
N ARG A 100 16.07 30.36 24.76
CA ARG A 100 15.85 31.81 24.56
C ARG A 100 14.36 32.12 24.41
N THR A 101 13.92 33.04 25.26
CA THR A 101 12.55 33.57 25.37
C THR A 101 12.55 34.95 24.73
N MET A 102 11.57 35.25 23.88
CA MET A 102 10.92 36.56 23.85
C MET A 102 9.45 36.38 23.46
N LYS A 103 8.66 37.37 23.90
CA LYS A 103 7.29 37.29 24.39
C LYS A 103 6.40 38.10 23.44
N GLY A 104 5.22 37.58 23.11
CA GLY A 104 4.20 38.26 22.32
C GLY A 104 2.93 37.40 22.17
N SER A 105 1.98 37.62 23.08
CA SER A 105 0.56 37.18 23.13
C SER A 105 -0.22 37.47 21.84
N ASN A 106 -1.31 36.82 21.42
CA ASN A 106 -2.19 35.68 21.76
C ASN A 106 -3.02 35.56 20.45
N GLU A 107 -3.32 34.45 19.78
CA GLU A 107 -3.53 33.05 20.15
C GLU A 107 -2.72 32.17 19.15
N GLY A 108 -1.85 31.33 19.68
CA GLY A 108 -0.99 30.45 18.88
C GLY A 108 -1.45 29.00 18.96
N PRO A 109 -1.15 28.18 17.94
CA PRO A 109 -1.55 26.78 17.87
C PRO A 109 -0.96 26.02 19.07
N THR A 110 -1.76 25.13 19.64
CA THR A 110 -1.30 24.26 20.71
C THR A 110 -0.17 23.36 20.16
N LYS A 111 0.82 23.04 20.99
CA LYS A 111 2.01 22.24 20.57
C LYS A 111 1.67 20.84 20.03
N ASN A 112 0.41 20.41 20.09
CA ASN A 112 -0.10 19.19 19.50
C ASN A 112 -0.53 19.33 18.02
N ASP A 113 -0.68 20.56 17.51
CA ASP A 113 -1.22 20.81 16.16
C ASP A 113 -0.17 20.64 15.05
N ALA A 114 1.13 20.72 15.39
CA ALA A 114 2.22 20.60 14.42
C ALA A 114 2.27 19.23 13.68
N PRO A 115 2.17 18.07 14.36
CA PRO A 115 2.12 16.78 13.67
C PRO A 115 0.83 16.58 12.87
N GLU A 116 -0.33 16.95 13.42
CA GLU A 116 -1.62 16.83 12.73
C GLU A 116 -1.68 17.68 11.46
N THR A 117 -1.26 18.94 11.56
CA THR A 117 -1.20 19.86 10.42
C THR A 117 -0.25 19.34 9.33
N ALA A 118 0.87 18.72 9.73
CA ALA A 118 1.81 18.13 8.78
C ALA A 118 1.21 16.90 8.07
N LEU A 119 0.49 16.03 8.80
CA LEU A 119 -0.19 14.87 8.23
C LEU A 119 -1.31 15.29 7.26
N LYS A 120 -2.17 16.24 7.67
CA LYS A 120 -3.22 16.80 6.82
C LYS A 120 -2.65 17.39 5.53
N LYS A 121 -1.59 18.22 5.62
CA LYS A 121 -0.90 18.77 4.44
C LYS A 121 -0.30 17.67 3.57
N GLY A 122 0.27 16.63 4.19
CA GLY A 122 0.79 15.47 3.50
C GLY A 122 -0.26 14.78 2.64
N PHE A 123 -1.46 14.56 3.16
CA PHE A 123 -2.56 13.93 2.43
C PHE A 123 -3.12 14.79 1.29
N VAL A 124 -3.15 16.12 1.46
CA VAL A 124 -3.47 17.03 0.36
C VAL A 124 -2.45 16.88 -0.79
N LEU A 125 -1.16 16.80 -0.48
CA LEU A 125 -0.12 16.55 -1.47
C LEU A 125 -0.22 15.15 -2.08
N LEU A 126 -0.60 14.13 -1.28
CA LEU A 126 -0.80 12.75 -1.73
C LEU A 126 -1.90 12.68 -2.79
N LYS A 127 -3.05 13.33 -2.53
CA LYS A 127 -4.14 13.46 -3.49
C LYS A 127 -3.70 14.20 -4.76
N ALA A 128 -2.92 15.27 -4.64
CA ALA A 128 -2.38 15.99 -5.80
C ALA A 128 -1.36 15.15 -6.61
N GLN A 129 -0.56 14.29 -5.98
CA GLN A 129 0.32 13.37 -6.69
C GLN A 129 -0.48 12.28 -7.41
N LEU A 130 -1.56 11.80 -6.79
CA LEU A 130 -2.43 10.80 -7.39
C LEU A 130 -3.05 11.28 -8.71
N SER A 131 -3.41 12.56 -8.83
CA SER A 131 -3.94 13.13 -10.08
C SER A 131 -2.92 13.14 -11.24
N LEU A 132 -1.63 12.94 -10.95
CA LEU A 132 -0.55 12.86 -11.95
C LEU A 132 -0.20 11.42 -12.34
N VAL A 133 -0.84 10.41 -11.72
CA VAL A 133 -0.61 9.00 -12.04
C VAL A 133 -1.38 8.62 -13.31
N GLU A 134 -0.77 7.77 -14.13
CA GLU A 134 -1.41 7.22 -15.31
C GLU A 134 -2.65 6.41 -14.92
N ARG A 135 -3.78 6.64 -15.58
CA ARG A 135 -5.09 6.04 -15.25
C ARG A 135 -5.08 4.51 -15.20
N ASN A 136 -4.19 3.87 -15.97
CA ASN A 136 -4.12 2.42 -16.10
C ASN A 136 -2.94 1.78 -15.37
N ALA A 137 -2.21 2.54 -14.54
CA ALA A 137 -1.12 1.99 -13.74
C ALA A 137 -1.60 0.81 -12.86
N ASP A 138 -0.69 -0.13 -12.61
CA ASP A 138 -0.89 -1.16 -11.59
C ASP A 138 -1.04 -0.49 -10.21
N PRO A 139 -2.01 -0.90 -9.37
CA PRO A 139 -2.25 -0.26 -8.07
C PRO A 139 -1.03 -0.19 -7.14
N ILE A 140 -0.21 -1.24 -7.08
CA ILE A 140 0.99 -1.24 -6.24
C ILE A 140 2.01 -0.25 -6.79
N VAL A 141 2.21 -0.26 -8.11
CA VAL A 141 3.12 0.69 -8.79
C VAL A 141 2.66 2.14 -8.61
N ALA A 142 1.37 2.39 -8.75
CA ALA A 142 0.75 3.69 -8.51
C ALA A 142 0.96 4.16 -7.08
N MET A 143 0.69 3.31 -6.09
CA MET A 143 0.89 3.61 -4.68
C MET A 143 2.35 3.96 -4.37
N ASN A 144 3.28 3.14 -4.85
CA ASN A 144 4.72 3.39 -4.70
C ASN A 144 5.14 4.73 -5.33
N LYS A 145 4.63 5.06 -6.53
CA LYS A 145 4.93 6.32 -7.23
C LYS A 145 4.42 7.53 -6.46
N VAL A 146 3.20 7.45 -5.93
CA VAL A 146 2.56 8.55 -5.18
C VAL A 146 3.26 8.78 -3.83
N CYS A 147 3.55 7.70 -3.09
CA CYS A 147 4.18 7.78 -1.79
C CYS A 147 5.67 8.19 -1.86
N SER A 148 6.45 7.60 -2.78
CA SER A 148 7.90 7.86 -2.88
C SER A 148 8.22 9.34 -3.18
N ARG A 149 7.42 10.01 -4.01
CA ARG A 149 7.58 11.44 -4.31
C ARG A 149 7.43 12.34 -3.08
N LEU A 150 6.62 11.92 -2.12
CA LEU A 150 6.36 12.65 -0.88
C LEU A 150 7.19 12.15 0.29
N LYS A 151 8.06 11.15 0.07
CA LYS A 151 8.81 10.45 1.13
C LYS A 151 7.89 9.90 2.21
N MET A 152 6.73 9.40 1.80
CA MET A 152 5.81 8.68 2.65
C MET A 152 6.06 7.19 2.50
N ASP A 153 6.01 6.48 3.62
CA ASP A 153 5.98 5.03 3.62
C ASP A 153 4.54 4.54 3.69
N TRP A 154 4.26 3.39 3.07
CA TRP A 154 3.00 2.68 3.23
C TRP A 154 3.25 1.22 3.57
N LYS A 155 2.33 0.63 4.34
CA LYS A 155 2.41 -0.78 4.74
C LYS A 155 1.02 -1.37 4.97
N LEU A 156 0.96 -2.69 4.84
CA LEU A 156 -0.13 -3.53 5.32
C LEU A 156 0.37 -4.22 6.58
N GLU A 157 -0.24 -3.92 7.73
CA GLU A 157 0.05 -4.63 8.98
C GLU A 157 -0.97 -5.73 9.21
N GLU A 158 -0.48 -6.96 9.30
CA GLU A 158 -1.29 -8.13 9.66
C GLU A 158 -1.45 -8.20 11.18
N GLY A 159 -2.69 -8.19 11.64
CA GLY A 159 -3.07 -8.44 13.02
C GLY A 159 -3.63 -9.85 13.21
N ASN A 160 -4.21 -10.08 14.38
CA ASN A 160 -4.81 -11.38 14.72
C ASN A 160 -6.08 -11.66 13.87
N GLY A 161 -6.30 -12.92 13.53
CA GLY A 161 -7.53 -13.37 12.89
C GLY A 161 -7.72 -12.85 11.46
N GLY A 162 -6.63 -12.64 10.71
CA GLY A 162 -6.65 -12.17 9.32
C GLY A 162 -7.03 -10.69 9.18
N CYS A 163 -7.12 -9.93 10.28
CA CYS A 163 -7.30 -8.49 10.23
C CYS A 163 -6.07 -7.82 9.63
N VAL A 164 -6.26 -6.89 8.72
CA VAL A 164 -5.21 -6.14 8.05
C VAL A 164 -5.48 -4.65 8.17
N THR A 165 -4.42 -3.88 8.43
CA THR A 165 -4.50 -2.41 8.52
C THR A 165 -3.64 -1.80 7.43
N PHE A 166 -4.23 -0.99 6.56
CA PHE A 166 -3.49 -0.26 5.54
C PHE A 166 -3.09 1.11 6.10
N ILE A 167 -1.79 1.38 6.16
CA ILE A 167 -1.24 2.59 6.79
C ILE A 167 -0.40 3.35 5.77
N ILE A 168 -0.58 4.66 5.69
CA ILE A 168 0.31 5.59 4.97
C ILE A 168 0.84 6.62 5.96
N ASN A 169 2.15 6.65 6.18
CA ASN A 169 2.85 7.64 7.00
C ASN A 169 2.15 7.93 8.35
N HIS A 170 1.80 6.87 9.09
CA HIS A 170 1.09 6.89 10.38
C HIS A 170 -0.42 7.21 10.36
N VAL A 171 -1.03 7.30 9.17
CA VAL A 171 -2.48 7.42 9.04
C VAL A 171 -3.08 6.09 8.60
N THR A 172 -4.04 5.59 9.38
CA THR A 172 -4.82 4.41 9.03
C THR A 172 -5.80 4.77 7.92
N ILE A 173 -5.65 4.12 6.76
CA ILE A 173 -6.51 4.34 5.60
C ILE A 173 -7.76 3.47 5.70
N PHE A 174 -7.57 2.18 5.96
CA PHE A 174 -8.65 1.25 6.22
C PHE A 174 -8.19 0.06 7.07
N GLU A 175 -9.18 -0.60 7.66
CA GLU A 175 -9.07 -1.92 8.26
C GLU A 175 -9.93 -2.90 7.44
N ALA A 176 -9.40 -4.09 7.17
CA ALA A 176 -10.13 -5.16 6.48
C ALA A 176 -9.80 -6.52 7.11
N ARG A 177 -10.50 -7.57 6.67
CA ARG A 177 -10.17 -8.96 7.04
C ARG A 177 -9.99 -9.79 5.78
N PHE A 178 -8.79 -10.37 5.63
CA PHE A 178 -8.46 -11.25 4.51
C PHE A 178 -8.41 -12.69 5.02
N SER A 179 -9.32 -13.54 4.53
CA SER A 179 -9.49 -14.91 5.04
C SER A 179 -8.26 -15.79 4.85
N ASN A 180 -7.42 -15.47 3.86
CA ASN A 180 -6.24 -16.24 3.47
C ASN A 180 -4.92 -15.48 3.69
N GLY A 181 -4.93 -14.44 4.53
CA GLY A 181 -3.78 -13.55 4.73
C GLY A 181 -3.47 -12.64 3.53
N VAL A 182 -2.31 -11.97 3.55
CA VAL A 182 -1.92 -11.02 2.50
C VAL A 182 -1.20 -11.73 1.34
N SER A 183 -1.97 -12.16 0.34
CA SER A 183 -1.47 -12.59 -0.97
C SER A 183 -1.06 -11.41 -1.86
N SER A 184 -0.34 -11.66 -2.95
CA SER A 184 -0.03 -10.64 -3.97
C SER A 184 -1.28 -9.97 -4.54
N GLU A 185 -2.36 -10.74 -4.74
CA GLU A 185 -3.64 -10.23 -5.25
C GLU A 185 -4.34 -9.35 -4.20
N SER A 186 -4.46 -9.81 -2.96
CA SER A 186 -5.06 -9.03 -1.87
C SER A 186 -4.29 -7.74 -1.60
N LYS A 187 -2.95 -7.75 -1.71
CA LYS A 187 -2.10 -6.56 -1.62
C LYS A 187 -2.37 -5.57 -2.74
N ASN A 188 -2.61 -6.07 -3.96
CA ASN A 188 -2.97 -5.26 -5.10
C ASN A 188 -4.36 -4.63 -4.92
N ASN A 189 -5.35 -5.41 -4.48
CA ASN A 189 -6.69 -4.95 -4.15
C ASN A 189 -6.69 -3.90 -3.04
N ALA A 190 -5.88 -4.13 -2.00
CA ALA A 190 -5.65 -3.19 -0.91
C ALA A 190 -5.08 -1.86 -1.39
N CYS A 191 -4.09 -1.87 -2.27
CA CYS A 191 -3.57 -0.65 -2.89
C CYS A 191 -4.64 0.06 -3.73
N ALA A 192 -5.42 -0.68 -4.51
CA ALA A 192 -6.50 -0.12 -5.33
C ALA A 192 -7.57 0.57 -4.45
N ALA A 193 -7.98 -0.07 -3.36
CA ALA A 193 -8.93 0.48 -2.40
C ALA A 193 -8.38 1.74 -1.71
N ALA A 194 -7.12 1.73 -1.28
CA ALA A 194 -6.49 2.90 -0.66
C ALA A 194 -6.39 4.08 -1.65
N LEU A 195 -6.01 3.83 -2.91
CA LEU A 195 -5.97 4.86 -3.95
C LEU A 195 -7.36 5.45 -4.22
N ALA A 196 -8.39 4.60 -4.28
CA ALA A 196 -9.78 5.02 -4.43
C ALA A 196 -10.28 5.84 -3.23
N ALA A 197 -9.87 5.48 -2.01
CA ALA A 197 -10.20 6.24 -0.81
C ALA A 197 -9.58 7.63 -0.84
N ILE A 198 -8.29 7.74 -1.18
CA ILE A 198 -7.54 9.02 -1.23
C ILE A 198 -8.06 9.94 -2.33
N SER A 199 -8.52 9.39 -3.45
CA SER A 199 -8.99 10.20 -4.58
C SER A 199 -10.33 10.88 -4.34
N HIS A 200 -11.08 10.48 -3.32
CA HIS A 200 -12.41 11.01 -3.05
C HIS A 200 -12.36 12.48 -2.57
N ASP A 201 -13.44 13.23 -2.81
CA ASP A 201 -13.47 14.69 -2.61
C ASP A 201 -13.68 15.14 -1.16
N ASP A 202 -14.41 14.38 -0.36
CA ASP A 202 -14.71 14.68 1.05
C ASP A 202 -13.76 14.00 2.06
N VAL A 203 -12.50 13.81 1.66
CA VAL A 203 -11.52 13.07 2.47
C VAL A 203 -10.87 13.98 3.51
N GLU A 204 -10.84 13.51 4.76
CA GLU A 204 -10.22 14.20 5.88
C GLU A 204 -9.36 13.24 6.72
N VAL A 205 -8.23 13.72 7.24
CA VAL A 205 -7.46 13.02 8.28
C VAL A 205 -7.92 13.50 9.65
N LYS A 206 -8.47 12.60 10.47
CA LYS A 206 -8.98 12.89 11.82
C LYS A 206 -8.08 12.26 12.89
N ASN A 207 -7.95 12.91 14.04
CA ASN A 207 -7.28 12.37 15.21
C ASN A 207 -8.32 11.71 16.14
N MET A 208 -8.29 10.39 16.21
CA MET A 208 -9.15 9.56 17.04
C MET A 208 -8.34 9.02 18.22
N ASN A 209 -8.34 9.75 19.33
CA ASN A 209 -7.63 9.38 20.57
C ASN A 209 -6.13 9.08 20.37
N GLY A 210 -5.45 9.87 19.54
CA GLY A 210 -4.02 9.73 19.24
C GLY A 210 -3.71 8.85 18.03
N ILE A 211 -4.73 8.24 17.42
CA ILE A 211 -4.61 7.50 16.16
C ILE A 211 -5.11 8.41 15.03
N TYR A 212 -4.32 8.58 13.97
CA TYR A 212 -4.75 9.35 12.81
C TYR A 212 -5.42 8.43 11.80
N GLU A 213 -6.60 8.81 11.34
CA GLU A 213 -7.44 7.98 10.48
C GLU A 213 -7.92 8.78 9.26
N LEU A 214 -8.01 8.11 8.11
CA LEU A 214 -8.66 8.66 6.92
C LEU A 214 -10.17 8.46 6.99
N TRP A 215 -10.92 9.54 6.82
CA TRP A 215 -12.38 9.54 6.82
C TRP A 215 -12.91 10.14 5.53
N ARG A 216 -14.03 9.61 5.06
CA ARG A 216 -14.74 10.04 3.85
C ARG A 216 -16.20 10.32 4.24
N GLY A 217 -16.45 11.55 4.67
CA GLY A 217 -17.68 11.88 5.41
C GLY A 217 -17.82 11.01 6.68
N GLU A 218 -18.85 10.17 6.71
CA GLU A 218 -19.14 9.20 7.78
C GLU A 218 -18.46 7.83 7.60
N VAL A 219 -17.79 7.60 6.47
CA VAL A 219 -17.09 6.35 6.19
C VAL A 219 -15.69 6.41 6.79
N GLY A 220 -15.48 5.68 7.88
CA GLY A 220 -14.18 5.55 8.54
C GLY A 220 -13.39 4.33 8.05
N PRO A 221 -12.21 4.08 8.65
CA PRO A 221 -11.31 3.01 8.23
C PRO A 221 -11.93 1.62 8.14
N LYS A 222 -12.85 1.28 9.06
CA LYS A 222 -13.47 -0.05 9.14
C LYS A 222 -14.46 -0.33 8.00
N GLN A 223 -15.04 0.72 7.42
CA GLN A 223 -16.00 0.60 6.32
C GLN A 223 -15.35 0.87 4.96
N CYS A 224 -14.25 1.63 4.94
CA CYS A 224 -13.64 2.16 3.73
C CYS A 224 -13.34 1.08 2.67
N TYR A 225 -12.76 -0.07 3.07
CA TYR A 225 -12.47 -1.16 2.13
C TYR A 225 -13.73 -1.78 1.52
N ALA A 226 -14.76 -2.01 2.34
CA ALA A 226 -16.03 -2.59 1.88
C ALA A 226 -16.79 -1.64 0.94
N VAL A 227 -16.74 -0.33 1.22
CA VAL A 227 -17.31 0.70 0.36
C VAL A 227 -16.55 0.77 -0.98
N ALA A 228 -15.22 0.71 -0.97
CA ALA A 228 -14.43 0.67 -2.20
C ALA A 228 -14.74 -0.58 -3.06
N ALA A 229 -14.91 -1.75 -2.43
CA ALA A 229 -15.33 -2.96 -3.13
C ALA A 229 -16.72 -2.81 -3.75
N SER A 230 -17.69 -2.28 -2.99
CA SER A 230 -19.05 -1.98 -3.45
C SER A 230 -19.06 -1.09 -4.70
N GLU A 231 -18.34 0.02 -4.67
CA GLU A 231 -18.21 0.94 -5.80
C GLU A 231 -17.53 0.29 -7.01
N THR A 232 -16.56 -0.59 -6.77
CA THR A 232 -15.86 -1.31 -7.84
C THR A 232 -16.77 -2.33 -8.53
N PHE A 233 -17.59 -3.06 -7.76
CA PHE A 233 -18.59 -3.96 -8.32
C PHE A 233 -19.69 -3.20 -9.08
N GLN A 234 -20.14 -2.06 -8.56
CA GLN A 234 -21.07 -1.20 -9.30
C GLN A 234 -20.45 -0.75 -10.63
N LYS A 235 -19.18 -0.32 -10.63
CA LYS A 235 -18.48 0.07 -11.88
C LYS A 235 -18.41 -1.10 -12.86
N ALA A 236 -18.10 -2.30 -12.39
CA ALA A 236 -18.07 -3.51 -13.22
C ALA A 236 -19.42 -3.77 -13.90
N SER A 237 -20.52 -3.53 -13.20
CA SER A 237 -21.88 -3.76 -13.74
C SER A 237 -22.16 -2.96 -15.03
N ASN A 238 -21.51 -1.80 -15.22
CA ASN A 238 -21.65 -0.98 -16.44
C ASN A 238 -21.02 -1.62 -17.68
N TYR A 239 -20.19 -2.66 -17.51
CA TYR A 239 -19.49 -3.37 -18.58
C TYR A 239 -20.01 -4.80 -18.79
N LEU A 240 -21.17 -5.13 -18.22
CA LEU A 240 -21.78 -6.43 -18.40
C LEU A 240 -22.17 -6.65 -19.88
N PRO A 241 -21.71 -7.74 -20.52
CA PRO A 241 -22.18 -8.10 -21.84
C PRO A 241 -23.69 -8.36 -21.86
N SER A 242 -24.35 -8.01 -22.96
CA SER A 242 -25.80 -8.15 -23.13
C SER A 242 -26.26 -9.60 -23.35
N SER A 243 -25.35 -10.50 -23.70
CA SER A 243 -25.64 -11.91 -23.99
C SER A 243 -24.52 -12.84 -23.52
N GLY A 244 -24.82 -14.13 -23.48
CA GLY A 244 -23.91 -15.19 -23.06
C GLY A 244 -24.20 -15.76 -21.67
N PRO A 245 -23.46 -16.81 -21.25
CA PRO A 245 -23.65 -17.43 -19.95
C PRO A 245 -23.38 -16.44 -18.80
N PRO A 246 -24.22 -16.43 -17.74
CA PRO A 246 -24.07 -15.53 -16.59
C PRO A 246 -22.64 -15.47 -16.01
N TYR A 247 -22.01 -16.62 -15.78
CA TYR A 247 -20.65 -16.66 -15.22
C TYR A 247 -19.63 -15.94 -16.11
N LYS A 248 -19.71 -16.16 -17.44
CA LYS A 248 -18.81 -15.52 -18.40
C LYS A 248 -19.05 -14.03 -18.52
N ARG A 249 -20.32 -13.60 -18.46
CA ARG A 249 -20.68 -12.18 -18.43
C ARG A 249 -20.09 -11.48 -17.21
N LEU A 250 -20.25 -12.09 -16.03
CA LEU A 250 -19.68 -11.58 -14.78
C LEU A 250 -18.15 -11.53 -14.82
N GLU A 251 -17.50 -12.59 -15.29
CA GLU A 251 -16.03 -12.66 -15.44
C GLU A 251 -15.51 -11.55 -16.36
N SER A 252 -16.13 -11.33 -17.53
CA SER A 252 -15.74 -10.26 -18.45
C SER A 252 -15.92 -8.85 -17.85
N ALA A 253 -17.02 -8.62 -17.12
CA ALA A 253 -17.28 -7.36 -16.46
C ALA A 253 -16.23 -7.04 -15.37
N LEU A 254 -15.91 -8.03 -14.53
CA LEU A 254 -14.91 -7.88 -13.46
C LEU A 254 -13.49 -7.67 -14.02
N ASN A 255 -13.13 -8.37 -15.10
CA ASN A 255 -11.83 -8.17 -15.76
C ASN A 255 -11.64 -6.73 -16.27
N THR A 256 -12.72 -6.05 -16.67
CA THR A 256 -12.67 -4.65 -17.13
C THR A 256 -12.26 -3.68 -16.02
N VAL A 257 -12.57 -4.03 -14.76
CA VAL A 257 -12.11 -3.30 -13.57
C VAL A 257 -10.90 -3.96 -12.90
N LYS A 258 -10.16 -4.81 -13.63
CA LYS A 258 -8.95 -5.52 -13.19
C LYS A 258 -9.17 -6.45 -12.00
N LEU A 259 -10.37 -7.03 -11.86
CA LEU A 259 -10.69 -8.03 -10.84
C LEU A 259 -10.80 -9.42 -11.47
N SER A 260 -10.24 -10.42 -10.79
CA SER A 260 -10.37 -11.83 -11.16
C SER A 260 -11.59 -12.45 -10.49
N LEU A 261 -12.39 -13.21 -11.24
CA LEU A 261 -13.48 -14.01 -10.70
C LEU A 261 -12.97 -15.43 -10.41
N THR A 262 -13.09 -15.85 -9.17
CA THR A 262 -12.70 -17.19 -8.71
C THR A 262 -13.94 -18.01 -8.38
N TYR A 263 -13.96 -19.26 -8.86
CA TYR A 263 -14.93 -20.28 -8.47
C TYR A 263 -14.24 -21.33 -7.60
N SER A 264 -14.83 -21.67 -6.46
CA SER A 264 -14.39 -22.79 -5.63
C SER A 264 -15.50 -23.82 -5.44
N ALA A 265 -15.10 -25.08 -5.33
CA ALA A 265 -15.96 -26.22 -5.04
C ALA A 265 -15.24 -27.10 -4.03
N GLU A 266 -15.72 -27.09 -2.79
CA GLU A 266 -15.09 -27.76 -1.65
C GLU A 266 -16.00 -28.87 -1.13
N GLN A 267 -15.44 -30.05 -0.89
CA GLN A 267 -16.20 -31.15 -0.31
C GLN A 267 -16.47 -30.87 1.17
N GLY A 268 -17.75 -30.91 1.55
CA GLY A 268 -18.21 -30.78 2.93
C GLY A 268 -18.29 -32.13 3.64
N THR A 269 -19.08 -32.19 4.72
CA THR A 269 -19.32 -33.43 5.45
C THR A 269 -20.38 -34.29 4.76
N GLY A 270 -20.07 -35.56 4.50
CA GLY A 270 -21.01 -36.49 3.86
C GLY A 270 -21.24 -36.17 2.39
N TRP A 271 -22.51 -35.99 1.98
CA TRP A 271 -22.92 -35.64 0.62
C TRP A 271 -23.09 -34.14 0.41
N GLU A 272 -22.29 -33.33 1.12
CA GLU A 272 -22.32 -31.88 0.97
C GLU A 272 -21.15 -31.41 0.12
N GLN A 273 -21.41 -30.45 -0.76
CA GLN A 273 -20.39 -29.73 -1.52
C GLN A 273 -20.68 -28.24 -1.44
N LYS A 274 -19.72 -27.46 -0.93
CA LYS A 274 -19.83 -26.02 -0.80
C LYS A 274 -19.22 -25.38 -2.04
N ILE A 275 -20.01 -24.58 -2.75
CA ILE A 275 -19.54 -23.84 -3.93
C ILE A 275 -19.59 -22.35 -3.63
N SER A 276 -18.62 -21.59 -4.16
CA SER A 276 -18.59 -20.14 -3.98
C SER A 276 -18.00 -19.40 -5.17
N LEU A 277 -18.46 -18.16 -5.34
CA LEU A 277 -17.92 -17.17 -6.25
C LEU A 277 -17.24 -16.07 -5.42
N LYS A 278 -16.00 -15.76 -5.73
CA LYS A 278 -15.21 -14.73 -5.05
C LYS A 278 -14.54 -13.80 -6.05
N ALA A 279 -14.45 -12.53 -5.70
CA ALA A 279 -13.59 -11.58 -6.39
C ALA A 279 -13.03 -10.60 -5.35
N MET A 280 -11.79 -10.16 -5.53
CA MET A 280 -11.02 -9.53 -4.46
C MET A 280 -10.96 -10.44 -3.22
N ASP A 281 -11.19 -9.86 -2.05
CA ASP A 281 -11.33 -10.55 -0.76
C ASP A 281 -12.80 -10.67 -0.35
N VAL A 282 -13.72 -10.63 -1.33
CA VAL A 282 -15.17 -10.61 -1.10
C VAL A 282 -15.83 -11.89 -1.63
N VAL A 283 -16.64 -12.52 -0.78
CA VAL A 283 -17.55 -13.59 -1.19
C VAL A 283 -18.76 -12.97 -1.90
N LEU A 284 -18.89 -13.22 -3.20
CA LEU A 284 -19.98 -12.66 -4.00
C LEU A 284 -21.27 -13.48 -3.86
N ALA A 285 -21.14 -14.80 -3.87
CA ALA A 285 -22.24 -15.73 -3.69
C ALA A 285 -21.71 -17.11 -3.29
N LYS A 286 -22.56 -17.90 -2.63
CA LYS A 286 -22.23 -19.27 -2.20
C LYS A 286 -23.48 -20.14 -2.16
N ALA A 287 -23.30 -21.45 -2.27
CA ALA A 287 -24.35 -22.44 -2.06
C ALA A 287 -23.77 -23.73 -1.47
N VAL A 288 -24.64 -24.53 -0.84
CA VAL A 288 -24.32 -25.89 -0.39
C VAL A 288 -25.18 -26.86 -1.20
N LEU A 289 -24.53 -27.65 -2.04
CA LEU A 289 -25.15 -28.75 -2.78
C LEU A 289 -25.26 -29.95 -1.84
N ARG A 290 -26.38 -30.68 -1.92
CA ARG A 290 -26.67 -31.87 -1.11
C ARG A 290 -26.76 -33.14 -1.98
N LYS A 291 -27.07 -34.28 -1.35
CA LYS A 291 -27.23 -35.58 -2.01
C LYS A 291 -28.19 -35.46 -3.21
N GLY A 292 -27.71 -35.82 -4.41
CA GLY A 292 -28.43 -35.71 -5.68
C GLY A 292 -28.09 -34.45 -6.50
N GLU A 293 -27.51 -33.43 -5.86
CA GLU A 293 -27.04 -32.19 -6.50
C GLU A 293 -25.53 -32.18 -6.71
N CYS A 294 -24.78 -33.03 -5.98
CA CYS A 294 -23.33 -33.23 -6.13
C CYS A 294 -22.98 -34.02 -7.41
N ILE A 295 -23.51 -33.59 -8.55
CA ILE A 295 -23.17 -34.08 -9.89
C ILE A 295 -22.76 -32.89 -10.76
N LYS A 296 -21.78 -33.09 -11.65
CA LYS A 296 -21.16 -31.99 -12.42
C LYS A 296 -22.16 -31.11 -13.17
N GLY A 297 -23.22 -31.69 -13.73
CA GLY A 297 -24.25 -30.92 -14.43
C GLY A 297 -25.00 -29.95 -13.51
N ARG A 298 -25.48 -30.43 -12.36
CA ARG A 298 -26.19 -29.61 -11.36
C ARG A 298 -25.27 -28.58 -10.71
N GLU A 299 -24.02 -28.93 -10.47
CA GLU A 299 -23.00 -28.00 -9.98
C GLU A 299 -22.81 -26.84 -10.98
N MET A 300 -22.68 -27.13 -12.27
CA MET A 300 -22.56 -26.11 -13.32
C MET A 300 -23.83 -25.25 -13.43
N GLU A 301 -25.02 -25.84 -13.39
CA GLU A 301 -26.29 -25.10 -13.34
C GLU A 301 -26.33 -24.14 -12.15
N LYS A 302 -25.95 -24.62 -10.95
CA LYS A 302 -25.94 -23.78 -9.75
C LYS A 302 -24.89 -22.68 -9.82
N LYS A 303 -23.73 -22.95 -10.42
CA LYS A 303 -22.69 -21.92 -10.67
C LYS A 303 -23.23 -20.77 -11.54
N GLU A 304 -23.96 -21.09 -12.60
CA GLU A 304 -24.59 -20.07 -13.46
C GLU A 304 -25.69 -19.29 -12.71
N GLU A 305 -26.51 -19.97 -11.91
CA GLU A 305 -27.52 -19.33 -11.05
C GLU A 305 -26.89 -18.35 -10.05
N LEU A 306 -25.80 -18.75 -9.38
CA LEU A 306 -25.06 -17.86 -8.48
C LEU A 306 -24.51 -16.64 -9.22
N ALA A 307 -23.96 -16.82 -10.42
CA ALA A 307 -23.45 -15.70 -11.21
C ALA A 307 -24.57 -14.73 -11.66
N GLU A 308 -25.73 -15.25 -12.07
CA GLU A 308 -26.88 -14.42 -12.44
C GLU A 308 -27.40 -13.63 -11.23
N ASN A 309 -27.44 -14.25 -10.04
CA ASN A 309 -27.79 -13.56 -8.80
C ASN A 309 -26.80 -12.43 -8.48
N VAL A 310 -25.49 -12.68 -8.61
CA VAL A 310 -24.46 -11.65 -8.41
C VAL A 310 -24.64 -10.51 -9.41
N ILE A 311 -24.88 -10.80 -10.69
CA ILE A 311 -25.18 -9.79 -11.71
C ILE A 311 -26.36 -8.91 -11.26
N GLY A 312 -27.46 -9.53 -10.84
CA GLY A 312 -28.62 -8.82 -10.33
C GLY A 312 -28.34 -7.94 -9.12
N LEU A 313 -27.43 -8.36 -8.22
CA LEU A 313 -27.03 -7.58 -7.06
C LEU A 313 -26.15 -6.38 -7.42
N ILE A 314 -25.10 -6.58 -8.23
CA ILE A 314 -24.14 -5.52 -8.57
C ILE A 314 -24.72 -4.49 -9.54
N SER A 315 -25.75 -4.85 -10.32
CA SER A 315 -26.48 -3.93 -11.19
C SER A 315 -27.48 -3.03 -10.45
N ARG A 316 -27.77 -3.30 -9.18
CA ARG A 316 -28.60 -2.40 -8.36
C ARG A 316 -27.78 -1.19 -7.94
N PRO A 317 -28.41 -0.01 -7.72
CA PRO A 317 -27.73 1.12 -7.13
C PRO A 317 -27.18 0.77 -5.74
N ASN A 318 -25.91 1.10 -5.50
CA ASN A 318 -25.23 0.92 -4.21
C ASN A 318 -25.25 -0.54 -3.70
N PRO A 319 -24.62 -1.49 -4.42
CA PRO A 319 -24.43 -2.84 -3.89
C PRO A 319 -23.73 -2.77 -2.55
N ARG A 320 -24.12 -3.63 -1.61
CA ARG A 320 -23.66 -3.53 -0.23
C ARG A 320 -22.70 -4.67 0.08
N VAL A 321 -21.43 -4.36 0.31
CA VAL A 321 -20.44 -5.29 0.85
C VAL A 321 -20.29 -5.03 2.35
N GLU A 322 -20.31 -6.09 3.15
CA GLU A 322 -20.18 -6.00 4.61
C GLU A 322 -19.26 -7.06 5.17
N LEU A 323 -18.67 -6.77 6.31
CA LEU A 323 -17.91 -7.77 7.07
C LEU A 323 -18.89 -8.69 7.81
N THR A 324 -18.78 -9.98 7.54
CA THR A 324 -19.52 -11.06 8.19
C THR A 324 -18.56 -12.01 8.92
N ASP A 325 -19.10 -13.02 9.58
CA ASP A 325 -18.29 -14.09 10.21
C ASP A 325 -17.40 -14.83 9.20
N GLU A 326 -17.79 -14.85 7.91
CA GLU A 326 -17.04 -15.49 6.83
C GLU A 326 -16.10 -14.53 6.08
N GLY A 327 -15.94 -13.30 6.58
CA GLY A 327 -15.21 -12.23 5.91
C GLY A 327 -16.14 -11.29 5.15
N LEU A 328 -15.59 -10.53 4.21
CA LEU A 328 -16.36 -9.58 3.43
C LEU A 328 -17.30 -10.32 2.46
N THR A 329 -18.57 -9.96 2.48
CA THR A 329 -19.61 -10.62 1.69
C THR A 329 -20.47 -9.58 0.97
N LEU A 330 -20.81 -9.86 -0.29
CA LEU A 330 -21.81 -9.11 -1.03
C LEU A 330 -23.21 -9.50 -0.51
N MET A 331 -23.90 -8.53 0.06
CA MET A 331 -25.17 -8.75 0.76
C MET A 331 -26.32 -8.82 -0.23
N THR A 332 -27.20 -9.80 -0.03
CA THR A 332 -28.55 -9.77 -0.61
C THR A 332 -29.42 -8.83 0.22
N PRO A 333 -30.29 -8.01 -0.40
CA PRO A 333 -31.22 -7.18 0.38
C PRO A 333 -32.06 -8.04 1.30
N SER A 334 -32.25 -7.54 2.53
CA SER A 334 -33.26 -8.05 3.44
C SER A 334 -34.63 -7.84 2.79
N LEU A 335 -35.45 -8.89 2.74
CA LEU A 335 -36.86 -8.81 2.33
C LEU A 335 -37.66 -7.93 3.30
#